data_AF-A0A7Y5NWQ2-F1
#
_entry.id   AF-A0A7Y5NWQ2-F1
#
_cell.length_a   1.000
_cell.length_b   1.000
_cell.length_c   1.000
_cell.angle_alpha   90.00
_cell.angle_beta   90.00
_cell.angle_gamma   90.00
#
_symmetry.space_group_name_H-M   'P 1'
#
loop_
_entity.id
_entity.type
_entity.pdbx_description
1 polymer ?
#
loop_
_entity_poly.entity_id
_entity_poly.type
_entity_poly.pdbx_seq_one_letter_code
_entity_poly.pdbx_strand_id
1 'polypeptide(L)'
;MPRSDAASRPSVAAATAVLLLHLGGAAATLTLLPQGFPLSDVHTWTNTVLPIVVALAITAALARSIATKSFGRPAAAIIAAIAGGWTAAAVAGKILFPVSVGWSQVGGFAALSFAFGSLAWRTMRRPLDALLAAGGGATVGAFVMAAQRAPEPRTRPLGGELATVETSEASPDHPQVTAVAIPCAGAHIAFEPLLTFQSRSPDRMWTVLAPPEAFGPRRKMTAFEAAPLGFRARYHDDGESSLVFEESAGAASIEAVSVLPAPVYSHLNSFAVLRFDFEASIAFSPTEPARFDIEQADYPYGRPIQLAVRDGAGTFRVLRASDGDKGPFEERARGTLGDGEPLAIELRYQTAGTERGCRVTFFDWSAQASTALSPTAGFGLPESSIQFFGDGRTSMVVLTLAETGPGAGWSSVGHAAGTYRNKVRVDPL
;
A
#
# COMPACT_ATOMS: atom_id res chain seq x y z
N MET A 1 -8.56 -56.00 37.85
CA MET A 1 -8.95 -55.40 36.55
C MET A 1 -7.90 -54.35 36.17
N PRO A 2 -7.08 -54.57 35.13
CA PRO A 2 -6.16 -53.56 34.66
C PRO A 2 -6.96 -52.47 33.94
N ARG A 3 -6.93 -51.23 34.43
CA ARG A 3 -7.42 -50.08 33.69
C ARG A 3 -6.57 -49.96 32.43
N SER A 4 -7.17 -50.21 31.27
CA SER A 4 -6.60 -49.91 29.97
C SER A 4 -6.57 -48.39 29.77
N ASP A 5 -5.76 -47.67 30.55
CA ASP A 5 -5.48 -46.25 30.36
C ASP A 5 -4.47 -46.05 29.23
N ALA A 6 -4.69 -46.74 28.11
CA ALA A 6 -4.13 -46.35 26.82
C ALA A 6 -4.96 -45.18 26.26
N ALA A 7 -5.16 -44.14 27.08
CA ALA A 7 -5.59 -42.85 26.57
C ALA A 7 -4.55 -42.46 25.52
N SER A 8 -4.96 -42.50 24.25
CA SER A 8 -4.11 -42.25 23.09
C SER A 8 -3.28 -41.01 23.37
N ARG A 9 -1.97 -41.20 23.60
CA ARG A 9 -1.05 -40.06 23.76
C ARG A 9 -1.30 -39.16 22.56
N PRO A 10 -1.57 -37.85 22.75
CA PRO A 10 -1.70 -36.94 21.63
C PRO A 10 -0.52 -37.18 20.69
N SER A 11 -0.81 -37.39 19.40
CA SER A 11 0.22 -37.89 18.50
C SER A 11 1.32 -36.83 18.43
N VAL A 12 2.52 -37.20 18.85
CA VAL A 12 3.72 -36.35 18.76
C VAL A 12 3.85 -35.79 17.35
N ALA A 13 3.44 -36.56 16.34
CA ALA A 13 3.31 -36.15 14.96
C ALA A 13 2.42 -34.91 14.75
N ALA A 14 1.20 -34.87 15.32
CA ALA A 14 0.31 -33.72 15.17
C ALA A 14 0.91 -32.47 15.81
N ALA A 15 1.49 -32.60 17.00
CA ALA A 15 2.09 -31.48 17.70
C ALA A 15 3.32 -30.92 16.97
N THR A 16 4.17 -31.80 16.45
CA THR A 16 5.30 -31.43 15.58
C THR A 16 4.81 -30.73 14.31
N ALA A 17 3.76 -31.23 13.66
CA ALA A 17 3.21 -30.62 12.45
C ALA A 17 2.71 -29.19 12.70
N VAL A 18 2.00 -28.95 13.81
CA VAL A 18 1.55 -27.60 14.20
C VAL A 18 2.73 -26.66 14.37
N LEU A 19 3.77 -27.09 15.08
CA LEU A 19 4.96 -26.28 15.31
C LEU A 19 5.71 -25.98 14.00
N LEU A 20 5.88 -26.97 13.13
CA LEU A 20 6.53 -26.77 11.83
C LEU A 20 5.73 -25.84 10.91
N LEU A 21 4.40 -25.92 10.91
CA LEU A 21 3.55 -25.00 10.14
C LEU A 21 3.76 -23.55 10.60
N HIS A 22 3.82 -23.30 11.91
CA HIS A 22 4.04 -21.96 12.44
C HIS A 22 5.48 -21.47 12.24
N LEU A 23 6.47 -22.39 12.27
CA LEU A 23 7.84 -22.06 11.89
C LEU A 23 7.91 -21.64 10.41
N GLY A 24 7.21 -22.35 9.53
CA GLY A 24 7.06 -21.97 8.12
C GLY A 24 6.37 -20.61 7.94
N GLY A 25 5.31 -20.34 8.70
CA GLY A 25 4.65 -19.03 8.73
C GLY A 25 5.56 -17.90 9.20
N ALA A 26 6.37 -18.13 10.23
CA ALA A 26 7.36 -17.15 10.70
C ALA A 26 8.44 -16.88 9.65
N ALA A 27 8.95 -17.92 8.99
CA ALA A 27 9.89 -17.78 7.88
C ALA A 27 9.28 -17.00 6.70
N ALA A 28 8.05 -17.32 6.29
CA ALA A 28 7.33 -16.59 5.26
C ALA A 28 7.10 -15.12 5.63
N THR A 29 6.83 -14.83 6.91
CA THR A 29 6.68 -13.45 7.39
C THR A 29 7.98 -12.66 7.22
N LEU A 30 9.12 -13.26 7.59
CA LEU A 30 10.44 -12.62 7.49
C LEU A 30 10.90 -12.39 6.05
N THR A 31 10.39 -13.17 5.09
CA THR A 31 10.79 -13.07 3.68
C THR A 31 9.81 -12.29 2.81
N LEU A 32 8.52 -12.33 3.13
CA LEU A 32 7.47 -11.76 2.28
C LEU A 32 6.90 -10.45 2.82
N LEU A 33 6.96 -10.21 4.14
CA LEU A 33 6.48 -8.93 4.69
C LEU A 33 7.58 -7.87 4.67
N PRO A 34 7.20 -6.59 4.59
CA PRO A 34 8.14 -5.48 4.57
C PRO A 34 9.02 -5.44 5.81
N GLN A 35 10.26 -4.99 5.62
CA GLN A 35 11.31 -4.93 6.64
C GLN A 35 11.96 -3.53 6.68
N GLY A 36 12.91 -3.32 7.59
CA GLY A 36 13.68 -2.07 7.64
C GLY A 36 12.94 -0.89 8.29
N PHE A 37 11.95 -1.17 9.13
CA PHE A 37 11.26 -0.17 9.94
C PHE A 37 12.06 0.23 11.19
N PRO A 38 11.87 1.45 11.74
CA PRO A 38 12.47 1.84 13.01
C PRO A 38 11.83 1.10 14.20
N LEU A 39 12.54 0.92 15.31
CA LEU A 39 12.04 0.21 16.50
C LEU A 39 10.76 0.81 17.11
N SER A 40 10.48 2.09 16.83
CA SER A 40 9.26 2.78 17.25
C SER A 40 8.03 2.41 16.41
N ASP A 41 8.22 1.79 15.25
CA ASP A 41 7.14 1.38 14.36
C ASP A 41 6.64 -0.02 14.74
N VAL A 42 5.31 -0.19 14.69
CA VAL A 42 4.65 -1.46 15.04
C VAL A 42 5.06 -2.60 14.10
N HIS A 43 5.36 -2.30 12.84
CA HIS A 43 5.73 -3.30 11.83
C HIS A 43 7.09 -3.95 12.13
N THR A 44 8.02 -3.24 12.78
CA THR A 44 9.26 -3.85 13.28
C THR A 44 8.97 -5.01 14.24
N TRP A 45 7.96 -4.84 15.09
CA TRP A 45 7.57 -5.83 16.06
C TRP A 45 6.82 -6.99 15.41
N THR A 46 5.87 -6.72 14.52
CA THR A 46 5.03 -7.76 13.90
C THR A 46 5.70 -8.50 12.75
N ASN A 47 6.53 -7.83 11.95
CA ASN A 47 7.11 -8.40 10.73
C ASN A 47 8.52 -8.94 10.94
N THR A 48 9.22 -8.51 11.99
CA THR A 48 10.61 -8.90 12.27
C THR A 48 10.78 -9.58 13.63
N VAL A 49 10.55 -8.85 14.72
CA VAL A 49 10.89 -9.33 16.07
C VAL A 49 10.04 -10.53 16.47
N LEU A 50 8.71 -10.43 16.35
CA LEU A 50 7.80 -11.49 16.75
C LEU A 50 8.04 -12.79 15.96
N PRO A 51 8.15 -12.79 14.61
CA PRO A 51 8.50 -13.99 13.86
C PRO A 51 9.82 -14.62 14.28
N ILE A 52 10.87 -13.84 14.55
CA ILE A 52 12.16 -14.36 15.05
C ILE A 52 11.98 -15.03 16.41
N VAL A 53 11.30 -14.38 17.35
CA VAL A 53 11.05 -14.92 18.70
C VAL A 53 10.24 -16.22 18.62
N VAL A 54 9.19 -16.25 17.79
CA VAL A 54 8.36 -17.45 17.56
C VAL A 54 9.21 -18.58 16.95
N ALA A 55 10.01 -18.29 15.93
CA ALA A 55 10.87 -19.28 15.29
C ALA A 55 11.90 -19.88 16.26
N LEU A 56 12.54 -19.05 17.08
CA LEU A 56 13.50 -19.48 18.10
C LEU A 56 12.83 -20.33 19.19
N ALA A 57 11.67 -19.90 19.69
CA ALA A 57 10.91 -20.65 20.69
C ALA A 57 10.47 -22.03 20.18
N ILE A 58 9.95 -22.10 18.96
CA ILE A 58 9.54 -23.34 18.31
C ILE A 58 10.76 -24.26 18.10
N THR A 59 11.86 -23.73 17.57
CA THR A 59 13.08 -24.49 17.31
C THR A 59 13.65 -25.07 18.60
N ALA A 60 13.72 -24.28 19.68
CA ALA A 60 14.17 -24.75 20.98
C ALA A 60 13.26 -25.86 21.55
N ALA A 61 11.94 -25.71 21.40
CA ALA A 61 10.98 -26.73 21.86
C ALA A 61 11.07 -28.03 21.06
N LEU A 62 11.26 -27.96 19.74
CA LEU A 62 11.47 -29.13 18.88
C LEU A 62 12.80 -29.82 19.20
N ALA A 63 13.91 -29.07 19.29
CA ALA A 63 15.22 -29.61 19.64
C ALA A 63 15.20 -30.32 21.00
N ARG A 64 14.56 -29.72 22.01
CA ARG A 64 14.36 -30.35 23.33
C ARG A 64 13.52 -31.62 23.24
N SER A 65 12.45 -31.61 22.44
CA SER A 65 11.57 -32.77 22.28
C SER A 65 12.31 -33.95 21.63
N ILE A 66 13.17 -33.66 20.66
CA ILE A 66 14.05 -34.65 20.03
C ILE A 66 15.08 -35.18 21.05
N ALA A 67 15.78 -34.29 21.74
CA ALA A 67 16.83 -34.66 22.71
C ALA A 67 16.28 -35.50 23.87
N THR A 68 15.08 -35.19 24.36
CA THR A 68 14.45 -35.91 25.49
C THR A 68 13.54 -37.05 25.05
N LYS A 69 13.34 -37.26 23.74
CA LYS A 69 12.38 -38.21 23.16
C LYS A 69 10.97 -38.09 23.77
N SER A 70 10.60 -36.89 24.19
CA SER A 70 9.38 -36.62 24.94
C SER A 70 8.81 -35.27 24.54
N PHE A 71 7.52 -35.24 24.23
CA PHE A 71 6.82 -34.00 23.96
C PHE A 71 6.52 -33.32 25.30
N GLY A 72 7.42 -32.42 25.70
CA GLY A 72 7.45 -31.83 27.03
C GLY A 72 6.52 -30.64 27.22
N ARG A 73 6.47 -30.14 28.46
CA ARG A 73 5.73 -28.93 28.85
C ARG A 73 6.00 -27.70 27.95
N PRO A 74 7.24 -27.41 27.50
CA PRO A 74 7.50 -26.22 26.67
C PRO A 74 6.76 -26.25 25.32
N ALA A 75 6.74 -27.39 24.65
CA ALA A 75 6.09 -27.53 23.36
C ALA A 75 4.57 -27.44 23.50
N ALA A 76 4.00 -28.02 24.57
CA ALA A 76 2.60 -27.85 24.90
C ALA A 76 2.24 -26.38 25.19
N ALA A 77 3.07 -25.66 25.95
CA ALA A 77 2.87 -24.24 26.27
C ALA A 77 2.86 -23.37 25.00
N ILE A 78 3.78 -23.60 24.07
CA ILE A 78 3.79 -22.90 22.78
C ILE A 78 2.52 -23.19 21.97
N ILE A 79 2.05 -24.45 21.91
CA ILE A 79 0.80 -24.79 21.23
C ILE A 79 -0.41 -24.11 21.90
N ALA A 80 -0.44 -24.05 23.23
CA ALA A 80 -1.49 -23.29 23.93
C ALA A 80 -1.44 -21.80 23.62
N ALA A 81 -0.24 -21.20 23.57
CA ALA A 81 -0.08 -19.80 23.18
C ALA A 81 -0.55 -19.55 21.73
N ILE A 82 -0.19 -20.44 20.79
CA ILE A 82 -0.69 -20.40 19.42
C ILE A 82 -2.23 -20.49 19.38
N ALA A 83 -2.83 -21.40 20.15
CA ALA A 83 -4.28 -21.53 20.23
C ALA A 83 -4.96 -20.25 20.75
N GLY A 84 -4.40 -19.66 21.81
CA GLY A 84 -4.85 -18.38 22.34
C GLY A 84 -4.71 -17.24 21.33
N GLY A 85 -3.58 -17.20 20.60
CA GLY A 85 -3.32 -16.22 19.56
C GLY A 85 -4.33 -16.27 18.43
N TRP A 86 -4.64 -17.46 17.89
CA TRP A 86 -5.68 -17.62 16.87
C TRP A 86 -7.08 -17.26 17.38
N THR A 87 -7.38 -17.57 18.64
CA THR A 87 -8.68 -17.21 19.25
C THR A 87 -8.83 -15.69 19.32
N ALA A 88 -7.80 -15.01 19.83
CA ALA A 88 -7.80 -13.56 19.92
C ALA A 88 -7.76 -12.89 18.54
N ALA A 89 -7.02 -13.45 17.58
CA ALA A 89 -7.00 -12.95 16.21
C ALA A 89 -8.39 -13.03 15.55
N ALA A 90 -9.15 -14.11 15.79
CA ALA A 90 -10.52 -14.24 15.32
C ALA A 90 -11.44 -13.16 15.90
N VAL A 91 -11.41 -12.98 17.23
CA VAL A 91 -12.26 -12.03 17.94
C VAL A 91 -11.86 -10.58 17.61
N ALA A 92 -10.59 -10.22 17.79
CA ALA A 92 -10.07 -8.89 17.51
C ALA A 92 -10.20 -8.56 16.03
N GLY A 93 -9.91 -9.51 15.14
CA GLY A 93 -10.10 -9.34 13.69
C GLY A 93 -11.53 -9.00 13.34
N LYS A 94 -12.51 -9.71 13.91
CA LYS A 94 -13.92 -9.41 13.64
C LYS A 94 -14.38 -8.06 14.21
N ILE A 95 -13.89 -7.70 15.40
CA ILE A 95 -14.24 -6.43 16.06
C ILE A 95 -13.64 -5.24 15.32
N LEU A 96 -12.36 -5.33 14.94
CA LEU A 96 -11.63 -4.24 14.30
C LEU A 96 -11.95 -4.14 12.81
N PHE A 97 -12.23 -5.26 12.16
CA PHE A 97 -12.41 -5.37 10.71
C PHE A 97 -13.72 -6.11 10.36
N PRO A 98 -14.88 -5.53 10.72
CA PRO A 98 -16.16 -6.20 10.58
C PRO A 98 -16.54 -6.51 9.13
N VAL A 99 -15.97 -5.80 8.15
CA VAL A 99 -16.22 -5.98 6.71
C VAL A 99 -15.19 -6.93 6.10
N SER A 100 -13.90 -6.71 6.36
CA SER A 100 -12.81 -7.49 5.77
C SER A 100 -12.68 -8.90 6.37
N VAL A 101 -13.06 -9.08 7.64
CA VAL A 101 -13.06 -10.40 8.31
C VAL A 101 -14.48 -10.97 8.36
N GLY A 102 -14.76 -11.85 7.40
CA GLY A 102 -16.01 -12.59 7.33
C GLY A 102 -16.14 -13.70 8.39
N TRP A 103 -17.36 -14.19 8.57
CA TRP A 103 -17.65 -15.26 9.54
C TRP A 103 -17.00 -16.60 9.16
N SER A 104 -16.74 -16.85 7.89
CA SER A 104 -16.02 -18.05 7.44
C SER A 104 -14.56 -18.03 7.92
N GLN A 105 -13.88 -16.89 7.84
CA GLN A 105 -12.53 -16.72 8.40
C GLN A 105 -12.52 -16.91 9.92
N VAL A 106 -13.49 -16.29 10.63
CA VAL A 106 -13.67 -16.49 12.08
C VAL A 106 -13.84 -17.97 12.42
N GLY A 107 -14.70 -18.68 11.68
CA GLY A 107 -14.91 -20.12 11.84
C GLY A 107 -13.63 -20.94 11.63
N GLY A 108 -12.84 -20.60 10.61
CA GLY A 108 -11.55 -21.23 10.35
C GLY A 108 -10.56 -21.03 11.50
N PHE A 109 -10.41 -19.80 11.99
CA PHE A 109 -9.54 -19.48 13.13
C PHE A 109 -10.01 -20.16 14.42
N ALA A 110 -11.32 -20.22 14.67
CA ALA A 110 -11.89 -20.90 15.81
C ALA A 110 -11.64 -22.42 15.77
N ALA A 111 -11.76 -23.04 14.58
CA ALA A 111 -11.47 -24.46 14.39
C ALA A 111 -9.98 -24.78 14.66
N LEU A 112 -9.06 -23.96 14.14
CA LEU A 112 -7.62 -24.08 14.43
C LEU A 112 -7.35 -23.93 15.94
N SER A 113 -7.94 -22.91 16.56
CA SER A 113 -7.80 -22.65 17.99
C SER A 113 -8.27 -23.83 18.85
N PHE A 114 -9.43 -24.40 18.52
CA PHE A 114 -9.97 -25.55 19.24
C PHE A 114 -9.10 -26.80 19.06
N ALA A 115 -8.63 -27.06 17.83
CA ALA A 115 -7.72 -28.17 17.55
C ALA A 115 -6.42 -28.05 18.37
N PHE A 116 -5.79 -26.88 18.36
CA PHE A 116 -4.53 -26.65 19.09
C PHE A 116 -4.73 -26.63 20.61
N GLY A 117 -5.81 -26.00 21.09
CA GLY A 117 -6.16 -25.98 22.51
C GLY A 117 -6.41 -27.37 23.06
N SER A 118 -7.15 -28.22 22.33
CA SER A 118 -7.39 -29.61 22.73
C SER A 118 -6.09 -30.44 22.79
N LEU A 119 -5.17 -30.22 21.85
CA LEU A 119 -3.87 -30.88 21.79
C LEU A 119 -2.98 -30.46 22.96
N ALA A 120 -2.93 -29.16 23.27
CA ALA A 120 -2.18 -28.63 24.41
C ALA A 120 -2.75 -29.11 25.74
N TRP A 121 -4.08 -29.09 25.90
CA TRP A 121 -4.78 -29.53 27.11
C TRP A 121 -4.48 -30.99 27.45
N ARG A 122 -4.51 -31.88 26.45
CA ARG A 122 -4.19 -33.31 26.64
C ARG A 122 -2.73 -33.55 27.05
N THR A 123 -1.85 -32.61 26.76
CA THR A 123 -0.41 -32.73 27.00
C THR A 123 0.00 -32.12 28.34
N MET A 124 -0.68 -31.07 28.79
CA MET A 124 -0.36 -30.39 30.05
C MET A 124 -1.03 -31.04 31.26
N ARG A 125 -0.23 -31.36 32.28
CA ARG A 125 -0.73 -31.89 33.56
C ARG A 125 -1.32 -30.81 34.48
N ARG A 126 -1.03 -29.54 34.23
CA ARG A 126 -1.47 -28.39 35.03
C ARG A 126 -2.26 -27.44 34.12
N PRO A 127 -3.58 -27.30 34.33
CA PRO A 127 -4.42 -26.47 33.46
C PRO A 127 -4.05 -24.98 33.55
N LEU A 128 -3.56 -24.51 34.71
CA LEU A 128 -3.15 -23.11 34.89
C LEU A 128 -2.02 -22.71 33.94
N ASP A 129 -1.01 -23.56 33.75
CA ASP A 129 0.12 -23.28 32.85
C ASP A 129 -0.37 -23.13 31.39
N ALA A 130 -1.35 -23.96 30.99
CA ALA A 130 -1.98 -23.89 29.67
C ALA A 130 -2.77 -22.59 29.49
N LEU A 131 -3.54 -22.19 30.51
CA LEU A 131 -4.33 -20.96 30.49
C LEU A 131 -3.45 -19.72 30.46
N LEU A 132 -2.35 -19.69 31.22
CA LEU A 132 -1.39 -18.57 31.20
C LEU A 132 -0.70 -18.46 29.84
N ALA A 133 -0.26 -19.58 29.27
CA ALA A 133 0.34 -19.59 27.94
C ALA A 133 -0.66 -19.14 26.86
N ALA A 134 -1.89 -19.65 26.90
CA ALA A 134 -2.97 -19.22 26.01
C ALA A 134 -3.31 -17.73 26.19
N GLY A 135 -3.33 -17.22 27.43
CA GLY A 135 -3.53 -15.81 27.72
C GLY A 135 -2.43 -14.93 27.14
N GLY A 136 -1.16 -15.31 27.30
CA GLY A 136 -0.04 -14.60 26.70
C GLY A 136 -0.11 -14.60 25.16
N GLY A 137 -0.43 -15.75 24.57
CA GLY A 137 -0.66 -15.87 23.14
C GLY A 137 -1.83 -15.03 22.64
N ALA A 138 -2.93 -14.97 23.39
CA ALA A 138 -4.10 -14.15 23.08
C ALA A 138 -3.76 -12.65 23.06
N THR A 139 -2.96 -12.18 24.02
CA THR A 139 -2.47 -10.79 24.02
C THR A 139 -1.67 -10.48 22.76
N VAL A 140 -0.75 -11.37 22.37
CA VAL A 140 0.04 -11.21 21.14
C VAL A 140 -0.85 -11.25 19.89
N GLY A 141 -1.81 -12.18 19.81
CA GLY A 141 -2.74 -12.29 18.68
C GLY A 141 -3.62 -11.05 18.51
N ALA A 142 -4.15 -10.51 19.62
CA ALA A 142 -4.90 -9.26 19.60
C ALA A 142 -4.03 -8.07 19.15
N PHE A 143 -2.79 -7.99 19.66
CA PHE A 143 -1.83 -6.97 19.27
C PHE A 143 -1.50 -7.03 17.77
N VAL A 144 -1.24 -8.23 17.22
CA VAL A 144 -0.97 -8.41 15.79
C VAL A 144 -2.14 -7.92 14.94
N MET A 145 -3.38 -8.22 15.32
CA MET A 145 -4.57 -7.73 14.58
C MET A 145 -4.71 -6.20 14.70
N ALA A 146 -4.49 -5.63 15.87
CA ALA A 146 -4.52 -4.18 16.05
C ALA A 146 -3.43 -3.48 15.20
N ALA A 147 -2.26 -4.09 15.08
CA ALA A 147 -1.16 -3.61 14.27
C ALA A 147 -1.42 -3.64 12.76
N GLN A 148 -2.35 -4.48 12.28
CA GLN A 148 -2.73 -4.50 10.86
C GLN A 148 -3.64 -3.33 10.44
N ARG A 149 -4.14 -2.56 11.41
CA ARG A 149 -5.03 -1.45 11.13
C ARG A 149 -4.23 -0.25 10.64
N ALA A 150 -4.61 0.30 9.47
CA ALA A 150 -3.98 1.50 8.96
C ALA A 150 -4.07 2.67 9.97
N PRO A 151 -3.02 3.49 10.07
CA PRO A 151 -3.02 4.68 10.94
C PRO A 151 -4.05 5.72 10.47
N GLU A 152 -4.25 6.78 11.26
CA GLU A 152 -5.03 7.92 10.78
C GLU A 152 -4.38 8.56 9.54
N PRO A 153 -5.18 9.13 8.61
CA PRO A 153 -4.66 9.73 7.38
C PRO A 153 -3.69 10.87 7.66
N ARG A 154 -2.65 11.00 6.82
CA ARG A 154 -1.60 12.02 6.97
C ARG A 154 -1.45 12.94 5.77
N THR A 155 -2.24 12.73 4.73
CA THR A 155 -2.40 13.71 3.64
C THR A 155 -3.08 14.98 4.14
N ARG A 156 -2.84 16.10 3.46
CA ARG A 156 -3.31 17.43 3.88
C ARG A 156 -4.12 18.07 2.76
N PRO A 157 -5.46 18.02 2.78
CA PRO A 157 -6.29 18.67 1.76
C PRO A 157 -6.00 20.18 1.70
N LEU A 158 -5.89 20.76 0.50
CA LEU A 158 -5.49 22.16 0.30
C LEU A 158 -6.69 23.12 0.17
N GLY A 159 -7.90 22.60 0.02
CA GLY A 159 -9.07 23.40 -0.36
C GLY A 159 -9.22 23.48 -1.88
N GLY A 160 -10.05 24.41 -2.35
CA GLY A 160 -10.43 24.56 -3.75
C GLY A 160 -11.94 24.45 -3.93
N GLU A 161 -12.41 24.87 -5.09
CA GLU A 161 -13.83 24.84 -5.44
C GLU A 161 -14.03 23.94 -6.66
N LEU A 162 -15.09 23.13 -6.62
CA LEU A 162 -15.50 22.37 -7.79
C LEU A 162 -15.90 23.33 -8.91
N ALA A 163 -15.44 23.05 -10.13
CA ALA A 163 -15.80 23.86 -11.28
C ALA A 163 -17.31 23.90 -11.48
N THR A 164 -17.84 25.10 -11.73
CA THR A 164 -19.24 25.26 -12.15
C THR A 164 -19.35 24.89 -13.63
N VAL A 165 -20.34 24.07 -13.96
CA VAL A 165 -20.68 23.62 -15.31
C VAL A 165 -22.14 24.01 -15.53
N GLU A 166 -22.43 24.90 -16.48
CA GLU A 166 -23.70 25.62 -16.50
C GLU A 166 -24.90 24.74 -16.91
N THR A 167 -24.85 23.97 -18.00
CA THR A 167 -26.08 23.30 -18.51
C THR A 167 -25.82 22.12 -19.45
N SER A 168 -25.08 21.10 -19.00
CA SER A 168 -25.02 19.83 -19.72
C SER A 168 -24.89 18.68 -18.72
N GLU A 169 -25.99 17.99 -18.44
CA GLU A 169 -25.91 16.62 -17.91
C GLU A 169 -25.03 15.81 -18.87
N ALA A 170 -24.20 14.91 -18.32
CA ALA A 170 -23.38 14.05 -19.14
C ALA A 170 -24.28 13.20 -20.07
N SER A 171 -24.33 13.57 -21.35
CA SER A 171 -24.95 12.74 -22.38
C SER A 171 -24.17 11.44 -22.54
N PRO A 172 -24.82 10.29 -22.81
CA PRO A 172 -24.13 9.07 -23.22
C PRO A 172 -23.19 9.27 -24.42
N ASP A 173 -23.44 10.29 -25.25
CA ASP A 173 -22.61 10.63 -26.42
C ASP A 173 -21.36 11.44 -26.06
N HIS A 174 -21.25 11.96 -24.82
CA HIS A 174 -20.05 12.66 -24.39
C HIS A 174 -18.93 11.65 -24.09
N PRO A 175 -17.69 11.93 -24.52
CA PRO A 175 -16.56 11.08 -24.16
C PRO A 175 -16.42 11.05 -22.63
N GLN A 176 -16.23 9.86 -22.05
CA GLN A 176 -15.84 9.72 -20.64
C GLN A 176 -14.39 10.21 -20.51
N VAL A 177 -14.21 11.53 -20.45
CA VAL A 177 -12.89 12.13 -20.36
C VAL A 177 -12.38 11.91 -18.95
N THR A 178 -11.41 11.01 -18.77
CA THR A 178 -10.67 10.86 -17.51
C THR A 178 -9.20 11.24 -17.67
N ALA A 179 -8.77 11.42 -18.91
CA ALA A 179 -7.43 11.82 -19.31
C ALA A 179 -7.50 12.97 -20.32
N VAL A 180 -6.51 13.84 -20.29
CA VAL A 180 -6.30 14.90 -21.29
C VAL A 180 -5.05 14.60 -22.10
N ALA A 181 -5.11 14.81 -23.42
CA ALA A 181 -3.94 14.74 -24.27
C ALA A 181 -3.19 16.07 -24.15
N ILE A 182 -1.98 16.06 -23.58
CA ILE A 182 -1.14 17.25 -23.45
C ILE A 182 -0.03 17.23 -24.51
N PRO A 183 0.26 18.37 -25.17
CA PRO A 183 1.34 18.46 -26.14
C PRO A 183 2.70 18.37 -25.44
N CYS A 184 3.62 17.61 -26.05
CA CYS A 184 5.00 17.48 -25.59
C CYS A 184 5.93 17.53 -26.81
N ALA A 185 6.18 18.74 -27.34
CA ALA A 185 7.08 19.02 -28.47
C ALA A 185 6.94 18.10 -29.71
N GLY A 186 5.70 17.76 -30.10
CA GLY A 186 5.40 16.93 -31.27
C GLY A 186 5.03 15.49 -30.95
N ALA A 187 5.08 15.10 -29.67
CA ALA A 187 4.37 13.95 -29.13
C ALA A 187 3.17 14.42 -28.27
N HIS A 188 2.34 13.47 -27.83
CA HIS A 188 1.29 13.71 -26.85
C HIS A 188 1.48 12.77 -25.67
N ILE A 189 1.13 13.25 -24.48
CA ILE A 189 1.05 12.45 -23.26
C ILE A 189 -0.43 12.39 -22.87
N ALA A 190 -0.93 11.20 -22.52
CA ALA A 190 -2.22 11.07 -21.87
C ALA A 190 -2.05 11.33 -20.38
N PHE A 191 -2.70 12.37 -19.87
CA PHE A 191 -2.58 12.82 -18.48
C PHE A 191 -3.89 12.65 -17.72
N GLU A 192 -3.88 11.88 -16.64
CA GLU A 192 -5.02 11.68 -15.73
C GLU A 192 -4.79 12.47 -14.45
N PRO A 193 -5.37 13.68 -14.28
CA PRO A 193 -5.08 14.58 -13.16
C PRO A 193 -5.95 14.35 -11.91
N LEU A 194 -6.96 13.49 -11.99
CA LEU A 194 -7.97 13.33 -10.94
C LEU A 194 -7.52 12.29 -9.91
N LEU A 195 -7.70 12.61 -8.62
CA LEU A 195 -7.47 11.67 -7.53
C LEU A 195 -8.35 10.43 -7.71
N THR A 196 -7.73 9.26 -7.85
CA THR A 196 -8.42 8.03 -8.23
C THR A 196 -8.02 6.90 -7.29
N PHE A 197 -8.99 6.26 -6.65
CA PHE A 197 -8.76 5.08 -5.82
C PHE A 197 -9.04 3.81 -6.63
N GLN A 198 -8.06 2.90 -6.68
CA GLN A 198 -8.15 1.64 -7.41
C GLN A 198 -8.49 0.46 -6.49
N SER A 199 -8.05 0.49 -5.24
CA SER A 199 -8.37 -0.54 -4.25
C SER A 199 -8.57 0.07 -2.88
N ARG A 200 -9.78 -0.08 -2.32
CA ARG A 200 -10.18 0.53 -1.05
C ARG A 200 -10.16 -0.48 0.08
N SER A 201 -9.99 0.02 1.30
CA SER A 201 -10.15 -0.73 2.52
C SER A 201 -11.30 -0.13 3.35
N PRO A 202 -12.43 -0.84 3.52
CA PRO A 202 -13.60 -0.28 4.20
C PRO A 202 -13.38 -0.08 5.71
N ASP A 203 -12.49 -0.85 6.32
CA ASP A 203 -12.24 -0.88 7.77
C ASP A 203 -10.75 -0.78 8.12
N ARG A 204 -9.94 -0.25 7.18
CA ARG A 204 -8.50 -0.02 7.34
C ARG A 204 -7.65 -1.30 7.44
N MET A 205 -8.20 -2.44 7.08
CA MET A 205 -7.48 -3.71 6.92
C MET A 205 -6.76 -3.79 5.57
N TRP A 206 -6.09 -4.91 5.33
CA TRP A 206 -5.51 -5.24 4.03
C TRP A 206 -6.57 -5.29 2.92
N THR A 207 -6.29 -4.66 1.78
CA THR A 207 -7.25 -4.57 0.67
C THR A 207 -7.55 -5.93 0.03
N VAL A 208 -6.64 -6.91 0.08
CA VAL A 208 -6.89 -8.28 -0.41
C VAL A 208 -8.03 -9.00 0.32
N LEU A 209 -8.38 -8.54 1.53
CA LEU A 209 -9.51 -9.05 2.31
C LEU A 209 -10.78 -8.21 2.13
N ALA A 210 -10.70 -7.10 1.38
CA ALA A 210 -11.85 -6.26 1.10
C ALA A 210 -12.81 -6.96 0.12
N PRO A 211 -14.10 -6.62 0.16
CA PRO A 211 -15.08 -7.20 -0.75
C PRO A 211 -14.89 -6.68 -2.19
N PRO A 212 -15.39 -7.39 -3.23
CA PRO A 212 -15.13 -7.06 -4.63
C PRO A 212 -15.48 -5.62 -5.05
N GLU A 213 -16.51 -5.03 -4.46
CA GLU A 213 -16.94 -3.65 -4.71
C GLU A 213 -15.94 -2.57 -4.23
N ALA A 214 -14.91 -2.96 -3.48
CA ALA A 214 -13.82 -2.07 -3.05
C ALA A 214 -12.79 -1.80 -4.16
N PHE A 215 -12.84 -2.55 -5.27
CA PHE A 215 -11.86 -2.51 -6.35
C PHE A 215 -12.38 -1.80 -7.61
N GLY A 216 -11.45 -1.16 -8.32
CA GLY A 216 -11.70 -0.36 -9.53
C GLY A 216 -12.07 1.10 -9.23
N PRO A 217 -11.96 1.99 -10.22
CA PRO A 217 -12.39 3.37 -10.08
C PRO A 217 -13.93 3.42 -10.06
N ARG A 218 -14.50 4.28 -9.21
CA ARG A 218 -15.96 4.51 -9.12
C ARG A 218 -16.45 5.70 -9.93
N ARG A 219 -15.52 6.34 -10.67
CA ARG A 219 -15.74 7.60 -11.37
C ARG A 219 -16.83 7.48 -12.42
N LYS A 220 -17.78 8.41 -12.39
CA LYS A 220 -18.83 8.59 -13.40
C LYS A 220 -18.94 10.08 -13.71
N MET A 221 -18.78 10.46 -14.97
CA MET A 221 -18.99 11.84 -15.40
C MET A 221 -20.46 12.22 -15.23
N THR A 222 -20.72 13.36 -14.58
CA THR A 222 -22.08 13.86 -14.29
C THR A 222 -22.41 15.12 -15.06
N ALA A 223 -21.40 15.93 -15.41
CA ALA A 223 -21.57 17.12 -16.24
C ALA A 223 -20.35 17.35 -17.14
N PHE A 224 -20.56 17.95 -18.30
CA PHE A 224 -19.50 18.26 -19.26
C PHE A 224 -19.83 19.51 -20.07
N GLU A 225 -18.89 20.44 -20.18
CA GLU A 225 -19.00 21.66 -20.98
C GLU A 225 -17.73 21.84 -21.81
N ALA A 226 -17.89 21.80 -23.14
CA ALA A 226 -16.81 22.09 -24.07
C ALA A 226 -16.60 23.61 -24.19
N ALA A 227 -15.33 24.01 -24.31
CA ALA A 227 -14.93 25.36 -24.65
C ALA A 227 -14.03 25.34 -25.90
N PRO A 228 -13.86 26.47 -26.62
CA PRO A 228 -13.07 26.50 -27.86
C PRO A 228 -11.62 25.98 -27.71
N LEU A 229 -11.03 26.15 -26.52
CA LEU A 229 -9.65 25.76 -26.21
C LEU A 229 -9.59 24.87 -24.97
N GLY A 230 -10.65 24.12 -24.66
CA GLY A 230 -10.68 23.39 -23.41
C GLY A 230 -12.00 22.73 -23.08
N PHE A 231 -12.15 22.34 -21.83
CA PHE A 231 -13.41 21.84 -21.30
C PHE A 231 -13.46 21.94 -19.78
N ARG A 232 -14.67 21.77 -19.25
CA ARG A 232 -14.96 21.58 -17.83
C ARG A 232 -15.79 20.31 -17.68
N ALA A 233 -15.46 19.50 -16.69
CA ALA A 233 -16.18 18.27 -16.40
C ALA A 233 -16.38 18.10 -14.90
N ARG A 234 -17.48 17.45 -14.52
CA ARG A 234 -17.76 17.01 -13.14
C ARG A 234 -17.96 15.52 -13.10
N TYR A 235 -17.63 14.94 -11.95
CA TYR A 235 -17.68 13.51 -11.73
C TYR A 235 -18.18 13.20 -10.33
N HIS A 236 -18.94 12.14 -10.23
CA HIS A 236 -19.19 11.43 -8.98
C HIS A 236 -18.17 10.29 -8.83
N ASP A 237 -17.53 10.15 -7.68
CA ASP A 237 -16.57 9.09 -7.38
C ASP A 237 -16.64 8.61 -5.91
N ASP A 238 -15.54 8.63 -5.15
CA ASP A 238 -15.57 8.44 -3.69
C ASP A 238 -16.04 9.71 -2.95
N GLY A 239 -16.21 10.79 -3.69
CA GLY A 239 -17.02 11.95 -3.36
C GLY A 239 -17.42 12.65 -4.64
N GLU A 240 -16.96 13.88 -4.83
CA GLU A 240 -17.21 14.66 -6.04
C GLU A 240 -15.89 15.22 -6.57
N SER A 241 -15.72 15.20 -7.88
CA SER A 241 -14.54 15.77 -8.53
C SER A 241 -14.91 16.67 -9.70
N SER A 242 -14.03 17.59 -10.06
CA SER A 242 -14.11 18.38 -11.28
C SER A 242 -12.75 18.45 -11.98
N LEU A 243 -12.78 18.57 -13.30
CA LEU A 243 -11.61 18.76 -14.15
C LEU A 243 -11.84 19.96 -15.05
N VAL A 244 -10.90 20.90 -15.04
CA VAL A 244 -10.82 22.02 -15.96
C VAL A 244 -9.55 21.87 -16.77
N PHE A 245 -9.67 21.94 -18.10
CA PHE A 245 -8.55 21.92 -19.03
C PHE A 245 -8.64 23.14 -19.93
N GLU A 246 -7.54 23.87 -20.06
CA GLU A 246 -7.42 25.04 -20.91
C GLU A 246 -6.08 25.01 -21.66
N GLU A 247 -6.13 25.14 -22.98
CA GLU A 247 -4.95 25.26 -23.83
C GLU A 247 -4.74 26.72 -24.24
N SER A 248 -3.50 27.21 -24.14
CA SER A 248 -3.16 28.57 -24.53
C SER A 248 -1.71 28.64 -25.03
N ALA A 249 -1.54 29.11 -26.26
CA ALA A 249 -0.24 29.39 -26.88
C ALA A 249 0.76 28.20 -26.81
N GLY A 250 0.27 26.97 -26.99
CA GLY A 250 1.08 25.75 -26.96
C GLY A 250 1.43 25.24 -25.56
N ALA A 251 0.94 25.91 -24.50
CA ALA A 251 0.95 25.41 -23.13
C ALA A 251 -0.45 24.92 -22.72
N ALA A 252 -0.51 24.03 -21.75
CA ALA A 252 -1.76 23.57 -21.15
C ALA A 252 -1.81 23.92 -19.66
N SER A 253 -3.00 24.35 -19.20
CA SER A 253 -3.35 24.55 -17.81
C SER A 253 -4.42 23.54 -17.43
N ILE A 254 -4.18 22.78 -16.38
CA ILE A 254 -5.08 21.76 -15.87
C ILE A 254 -5.34 22.04 -14.40
N GLU A 255 -6.60 22.02 -14.00
CA GLU A 255 -7.00 22.05 -12.60
C GLU A 255 -7.99 20.92 -12.34
N ALA A 256 -7.57 19.97 -11.51
CA ALA A 256 -8.46 18.95 -10.98
C ALA A 256 -8.71 19.20 -9.50
N VAL A 257 -9.97 19.09 -9.09
CA VAL A 257 -10.39 19.22 -7.69
C VAL A 257 -11.17 17.97 -7.30
N SER A 258 -10.85 17.38 -6.16
CA SER A 258 -11.51 16.18 -5.63
C SER A 258 -11.90 16.40 -4.16
N VAL A 259 -13.19 16.30 -3.87
CA VAL A 259 -13.77 16.48 -2.53
C VAL A 259 -14.07 15.11 -1.94
N LEU A 260 -13.38 14.75 -0.86
CA LEU A 260 -13.64 13.52 -0.10
C LEU A 260 -14.50 13.85 1.13
N PRO A 261 -15.76 13.39 1.21
CA PRO A 261 -16.64 13.69 2.34
C PRO A 261 -16.21 12.97 3.63
N ALA A 262 -15.43 11.89 3.50
CA ALA A 262 -14.88 11.11 4.59
C ALA A 262 -13.48 10.60 4.21
N PRO A 263 -12.67 10.16 5.18
CA PRO A 263 -11.39 9.54 4.86
C PRO A 263 -11.53 8.30 3.99
N VAL A 264 -10.66 8.15 2.99
CA VAL A 264 -10.61 6.98 2.12
C VAL A 264 -9.32 6.21 2.37
N TYR A 265 -9.44 4.96 2.78
CA TYR A 265 -8.30 4.06 2.95
C TYR A 265 -8.11 3.23 1.70
N SER A 266 -6.88 3.16 1.21
CA SER A 266 -6.59 2.47 -0.06
C SER A 266 -5.20 1.85 -0.07
N HIS A 267 -5.03 0.82 -0.89
CA HIS A 267 -3.71 0.26 -1.19
C HIS A 267 -3.13 0.91 -2.44
N LEU A 268 -3.93 0.95 -3.51
CA LEU A 268 -3.60 1.56 -4.81
C LEU A 268 -4.48 2.78 -5.07
N ASN A 269 -3.85 3.90 -5.38
CA ASN A 269 -4.49 5.13 -5.85
C ASN A 269 -3.52 5.92 -6.74
N SER A 270 -4.03 6.96 -7.39
CA SER A 270 -3.22 7.93 -8.11
C SER A 270 -3.74 9.33 -7.84
N PHE A 271 -2.83 10.26 -7.59
CA PHE A 271 -3.13 11.69 -7.62
C PHE A 271 -3.02 12.22 -9.04
N ALA A 272 -2.04 11.73 -9.79
CA ALA A 272 -1.91 11.99 -11.21
C ALA A 272 -1.20 10.84 -11.94
N VAL A 273 -1.52 10.62 -13.21
CA VAL A 273 -0.82 9.65 -14.07
C VAL A 273 -0.48 10.27 -15.41
N LEU A 274 0.78 10.19 -15.82
CA LEU A 274 1.24 10.49 -17.18
C LEU A 274 1.47 9.16 -17.91
N ARG A 275 0.90 8.98 -19.09
CA ARG A 275 1.13 7.82 -19.97
C ARG A 275 1.57 8.26 -21.36
N PHE A 276 2.58 7.59 -21.91
CA PHE A 276 3.11 7.91 -23.23
C PHE A 276 3.83 6.72 -23.86
N ASP A 277 3.81 6.66 -25.19
CA ASP A 277 4.30 5.52 -25.97
C ASP A 277 5.67 5.79 -26.62
N PHE A 278 6.51 6.59 -25.96
CA PHE A 278 7.86 6.91 -26.40
C PHE A 278 8.89 6.68 -25.29
N GLU A 279 10.10 6.28 -25.69
CA GLU A 279 11.23 6.18 -24.77
C GLU A 279 11.62 7.59 -24.30
N ALA A 280 11.64 7.77 -22.99
CA ALA A 280 11.94 9.06 -22.38
C ALA A 280 12.90 8.93 -21.20
N SER A 281 13.58 10.03 -20.93
CA SER A 281 14.23 10.29 -19.65
C SER A 281 13.41 11.29 -18.86
N ILE A 282 13.51 11.21 -17.54
CA ILE A 282 12.84 12.08 -16.57
C ILE A 282 13.88 12.87 -15.77
N ALA A 283 13.58 14.14 -15.52
CA ALA A 283 14.33 14.98 -14.57
C ALA A 283 13.36 15.62 -13.58
N PHE A 284 13.81 15.77 -12.34
CA PHE A 284 13.04 16.45 -11.29
C PHE A 284 13.77 17.74 -10.88
N SER A 285 13.03 18.84 -10.84
CA SER A 285 13.57 20.15 -10.41
C SER A 285 14.36 20.11 -9.08
N PRO A 286 13.99 19.34 -8.04
CA PRO A 286 14.78 19.27 -6.80
C PRO A 286 16.17 18.64 -6.96
N THR A 287 16.38 17.81 -7.99
CA THR A 287 17.60 17.00 -8.17
C THR A 287 18.41 17.40 -9.39
N GLU A 288 18.14 18.58 -9.96
CA GLU A 288 18.88 19.06 -11.12
C GLU A 288 20.40 19.09 -10.86
N PRO A 289 21.23 18.77 -11.87
CA PRO A 289 20.88 18.46 -13.27
C PRO A 289 20.63 16.96 -13.55
N ALA A 290 20.40 16.13 -12.53
CA ALA A 290 20.29 14.68 -12.71
C ALA A 290 19.10 14.29 -13.62
N ARG A 291 19.34 13.31 -14.50
CA ARG A 291 18.36 12.70 -15.40
C ARG A 291 18.36 11.19 -15.24
N PHE A 292 17.20 10.56 -15.43
CA PHE A 292 17.01 9.13 -15.26
C PHE A 292 16.25 8.57 -16.46
N ASP A 293 16.70 7.46 -17.02
CA ASP A 293 15.94 6.78 -18.07
C ASP A 293 14.70 6.11 -17.45
N ILE A 294 13.58 6.16 -18.16
CA ILE A 294 12.37 5.46 -17.76
C ILE A 294 12.48 4.01 -18.26
N GLU A 295 12.99 3.16 -17.38
CA GLU A 295 13.26 1.76 -17.66
C GLU A 295 11.99 0.89 -17.54
N GLN A 296 12.01 -0.27 -18.20
CA GLN A 296 10.98 -1.28 -17.98
C GLN A 296 11.10 -1.90 -16.58
N ALA A 297 9.97 -2.11 -15.92
CA ALA A 297 9.91 -2.78 -14.61
C ALA A 297 9.09 -4.07 -14.69
N ASP A 298 9.43 -5.05 -13.85
CA ASP A 298 8.65 -6.29 -13.72
C ASP A 298 7.88 -6.27 -12.39
N TYR A 299 6.67 -6.84 -12.40
CA TYR A 299 5.85 -7.00 -11.21
C TYR A 299 5.37 -8.46 -11.06
N PRO A 300 5.35 -9.03 -9.84
CA PRO A 300 5.77 -8.40 -8.57
C PRO A 300 7.28 -8.54 -8.27
N TYR A 301 8.05 -9.23 -9.11
CA TYR A 301 9.49 -9.45 -8.92
C TYR A 301 10.20 -9.35 -10.28
N GLY A 302 11.48 -8.98 -10.27
CA GLY A 302 12.32 -8.86 -11.46
C GLY A 302 12.95 -7.47 -11.59
N ARG A 303 12.90 -6.89 -12.79
CA ARG A 303 13.50 -5.59 -13.07
C ARG A 303 12.97 -4.51 -12.13
N PRO A 304 13.87 -3.80 -11.42
CA PRO A 304 13.48 -2.88 -10.37
C PRO A 304 12.84 -1.60 -10.92
N ILE A 305 11.85 -1.10 -10.18
CA ILE A 305 11.26 0.20 -10.40
C ILE A 305 12.18 1.32 -9.90
N GLN A 306 12.01 2.51 -10.49
CA GLN A 306 12.55 3.74 -9.95
C GLN A 306 11.41 4.62 -9.43
N LEU A 307 11.67 5.31 -8.32
CA LEU A 307 10.70 6.17 -7.69
C LEU A 307 11.37 7.41 -7.10
N ALA A 308 10.65 8.51 -7.05
CA ALA A 308 11.03 9.68 -6.29
C ALA A 308 10.12 9.84 -5.06
N VAL A 309 10.69 10.28 -3.95
CA VAL A 309 9.99 10.45 -2.68
C VAL A 309 10.43 11.71 -1.98
N ARG A 310 9.57 12.20 -1.10
CA ARG A 310 9.82 13.35 -0.24
C ARG A 310 9.55 12.99 1.21
N ASP A 311 10.49 13.24 2.11
CA ASP A 311 10.31 12.99 3.53
C ASP A 311 9.82 14.23 4.31
N GLY A 312 9.56 14.04 5.61
CA GLY A 312 9.05 15.10 6.48
C GLY A 312 10.04 16.24 6.76
N ALA A 313 11.32 16.07 6.40
CA ALA A 313 12.32 17.13 6.48
C ALA A 313 12.42 17.93 5.16
N GLY A 314 11.59 17.62 4.16
CA GLY A 314 11.66 18.23 2.83
C GLY A 314 12.80 17.68 1.97
N THR A 315 13.44 16.58 2.36
CA THR A 315 14.46 15.95 1.53
C THR A 315 13.76 15.19 0.40
N PHE A 316 14.10 15.53 -0.83
CA PHE A 316 13.63 14.83 -2.03
C PHE A 316 14.69 13.84 -2.47
N ARG A 317 14.32 12.59 -2.74
CA ARG A 317 15.24 11.52 -3.16
C ARG A 317 14.69 10.79 -4.37
N VAL A 318 15.55 10.52 -5.34
CA VAL A 318 15.27 9.56 -6.42
C VAL A 318 15.96 8.26 -6.06
N LEU A 319 15.21 7.18 -6.09
CA LEU A 319 15.56 5.88 -5.54
C LEU A 319 15.33 4.78 -6.58
N ARG A 320 16.09 3.71 -6.48
CA ARG A 320 15.89 2.46 -7.24
C ARG A 320 15.61 1.32 -6.28
N ALA A 321 14.55 0.56 -6.53
CA ALA A 321 14.24 -0.66 -5.78
C ALA A 321 15.30 -1.75 -6.04
N SER A 322 15.37 -2.77 -5.18
CA SER A 322 16.26 -3.90 -5.40
C SER A 322 15.64 -5.01 -6.26
N ASP A 323 14.32 -5.17 -6.21
CA ASP A 323 13.59 -6.25 -6.88
C ASP A 323 12.13 -5.85 -7.13
N GLY A 324 11.75 -5.67 -8.40
CA GLY A 324 10.44 -5.11 -8.75
C GLY A 324 10.19 -3.78 -8.04
N ASP A 325 9.16 -3.71 -7.21
CA ASP A 325 8.79 -2.56 -6.38
C ASP A 325 9.31 -2.62 -4.93
N LYS A 326 10.15 -3.60 -4.59
CA LYS A 326 10.54 -3.92 -3.21
C LYS A 326 11.94 -3.40 -2.85
N GLY A 327 12.05 -2.98 -1.59
CA GLY A 327 13.31 -2.56 -0.99
C GLY A 327 14.26 -3.73 -0.67
N PRO A 328 15.50 -3.43 -0.24
CA PRO A 328 16.03 -2.10 0.08
C PRO A 328 16.17 -1.18 -1.15
N PHE A 329 16.24 0.13 -0.90
CA PHE A 329 16.26 1.15 -1.95
C PHE A 329 17.62 1.83 -2.04
N GLU A 330 18.17 1.92 -3.26
CA GLU A 330 19.42 2.62 -3.56
C GLU A 330 19.13 4.08 -3.90
N GLU A 331 19.80 5.02 -3.25
CA GLU A 331 19.69 6.45 -3.57
C GLU A 331 20.47 6.79 -4.85
N ARG A 332 19.77 7.35 -5.84
CA ARG A 332 20.31 7.75 -7.15
C ARG A 332 20.56 9.25 -7.24
N ALA A 333 19.72 10.04 -6.58
CA ALA A 333 19.93 11.47 -6.42
C ALA A 333 19.19 12.00 -5.19
N ARG A 334 19.61 13.19 -4.76
CA ARG A 334 19.08 13.90 -3.60
C ARG A 334 18.93 15.38 -3.91
N GLY A 335 17.86 15.96 -3.36
CA GLY A 335 17.45 17.35 -3.53
C GLY A 335 16.65 17.84 -2.34
N THR A 336 16.11 19.06 -2.45
CA THR A 336 15.19 19.63 -1.46
C THR A 336 13.90 20.05 -2.15
N LEU A 337 12.77 19.74 -1.52
CA LEU A 337 11.45 20.23 -1.92
C LEU A 337 10.67 20.58 -0.66
N GLY A 338 10.42 21.86 -0.44
CA GLY A 338 9.65 22.37 0.70
C GLY A 338 8.17 22.00 0.64
N ASP A 339 7.46 22.18 1.76
CA ASP A 339 6.00 22.06 1.80
C ASP A 339 5.40 23.18 0.92
N GLY A 340 4.63 22.82 -0.10
CA GLY A 340 3.97 23.76 -1.02
C GLY A 340 4.86 24.35 -2.11
N GLU A 341 6.13 23.93 -2.20
CA GLU A 341 6.96 24.27 -3.35
C GLU A 341 6.51 23.49 -4.60
N PRO A 342 6.41 24.13 -5.77
CA PRO A 342 6.04 23.44 -7.00
C PRO A 342 7.08 22.39 -7.40
N LEU A 343 6.60 21.23 -7.82
CA LEU A 343 7.41 20.18 -8.41
C LEU A 343 7.33 20.25 -9.93
N ALA A 344 8.44 20.58 -10.60
CA ALA A 344 8.57 20.41 -12.04
C ALA A 344 9.21 19.05 -12.39
N ILE A 345 8.57 18.35 -13.32
CA ILE A 345 9.04 17.12 -13.97
C ILE A 345 9.32 17.45 -15.44
N GLU A 346 10.53 17.20 -15.91
CA GLU A 346 10.85 17.26 -17.34
C GLU A 346 10.84 15.87 -17.93
N LEU A 347 10.10 15.70 -19.03
CA LEU A 347 10.17 14.51 -19.87
C LEU A 347 10.90 14.86 -21.15
N ARG A 348 11.97 14.13 -21.44
CA ARG A 348 12.82 14.36 -22.61
C ARG A 348 12.96 13.08 -23.42
N TYR A 349 12.78 13.18 -24.73
CA TYR A 349 12.87 12.08 -25.67
C TYR A 349 13.63 12.51 -26.93
N GLN A 350 14.15 11.54 -27.67
CA GLN A 350 14.90 11.78 -28.90
C GLN A 350 14.02 11.51 -30.12
N THR A 351 14.05 12.42 -31.10
CA THR A 351 13.39 12.21 -32.40
C THR A 351 14.31 12.72 -33.51
N ALA A 352 14.71 11.82 -34.41
CA ALA A 352 15.62 12.15 -35.53
C ALA A 352 16.89 12.90 -35.09
N GLY A 353 17.46 12.54 -33.94
CA GLY A 353 18.68 13.16 -33.39
C GLY A 353 18.48 14.54 -32.75
N THR A 354 17.24 14.99 -32.58
CA THR A 354 16.90 16.21 -31.83
C THR A 354 16.24 15.83 -30.50
N GLU A 355 16.77 16.36 -29.40
CA GLU A 355 16.13 16.25 -28.08
C GLU A 355 14.89 17.14 -28.06
N ARG A 356 13.77 16.56 -27.64
CA ARG A 356 12.48 17.24 -27.47
C ARG A 356 11.91 16.90 -26.12
N GLY A 357 10.96 17.68 -25.65
CA GLY A 357 10.31 17.36 -24.39
C GLY A 357 9.24 18.34 -23.97
N CYS A 358 8.85 18.19 -22.73
CA CYS A 358 7.95 19.11 -22.04
C CYS A 358 8.28 19.11 -20.55
N ARG A 359 7.90 20.21 -19.91
CA ARG A 359 7.95 20.37 -18.47
C ARG A 359 6.52 20.36 -17.94
N VAL A 360 6.26 19.45 -17.00
CA VAL A 360 5.00 19.33 -16.27
C VAL A 360 5.23 19.83 -14.85
N THR A 361 4.59 20.93 -14.46
CA THR A 361 4.74 21.55 -13.14
C THR A 361 3.49 21.31 -12.30
N PHE A 362 3.66 20.57 -11.20
CA PHE A 362 2.65 20.28 -10.18
C PHE A 362 2.78 21.29 -9.03
N PHE A 363 1.81 22.19 -8.90
CA PHE A 363 1.89 23.26 -7.89
C PHE A 363 1.50 22.81 -6.48
N ASP A 364 0.61 21.80 -6.39
CA ASP A 364 -0.06 21.48 -5.13
C ASP A 364 0.37 20.12 -4.51
N TRP A 365 1.21 19.33 -5.19
CA TRP A 365 1.54 17.96 -4.73
C TRP A 365 2.26 17.95 -3.37
N SER A 366 3.33 18.75 -3.24
CA SER A 366 4.19 18.76 -2.05
C SER A 366 3.48 19.25 -0.78
N ALA A 367 2.44 20.09 -0.93
CA ALA A 367 1.62 20.57 0.18
C ALA A 367 0.68 19.51 0.75
N GLN A 368 0.27 18.53 -0.07
CA GLN A 368 -0.81 17.58 0.25
C GLN A 368 -0.31 16.16 0.51
N ALA A 369 0.86 15.82 -0.02
CA ALA A 369 1.47 14.50 0.08
C ALA A 369 1.79 14.11 1.54
N SER A 370 1.52 12.86 1.88
CA SER A 370 1.87 12.27 3.18
C SER A 370 3.35 11.93 3.22
N THR A 371 4.02 12.41 4.26
CA THR A 371 5.42 12.08 4.57
C THR A 371 5.55 11.05 5.69
N ALA A 372 4.43 10.45 6.13
CA ALA A 372 4.45 9.34 7.08
C ALA A 372 5.07 8.09 6.45
N LEU A 373 5.59 7.18 7.27
CA LEU A 373 6.21 5.95 6.78
C LEU A 373 5.17 5.02 6.15
N SER A 374 5.49 4.48 4.98
CA SER A 374 4.64 3.50 4.32
C SER A 374 4.70 2.14 5.03
N PRO A 375 3.55 1.54 5.40
CA PRO A 375 3.50 0.23 6.05
C PRO A 375 3.83 -0.94 5.11
N THR A 376 3.90 -0.73 3.79
CA THR A 376 4.26 -1.76 2.79
C THR A 376 5.68 -1.61 2.26
N ALA A 377 6.22 -0.40 2.26
CA ALA A 377 7.50 -0.14 1.63
C ALA A 377 8.68 -0.51 2.53
N GLY A 378 8.56 -0.22 3.83
CA GLY A 378 9.68 -0.35 4.76
C GLY A 378 10.84 0.60 4.44
N PHE A 379 12.00 0.35 5.04
CA PHE A 379 13.27 1.04 4.74
C PHE A 379 13.22 2.59 4.75
N GLY A 380 12.32 3.18 5.54
CA GLY A 380 12.19 4.63 5.66
C GLY A 380 11.52 5.33 4.47
N LEU A 381 10.79 4.60 3.62
CA LEU A 381 10.00 5.20 2.54
C LEU A 381 8.70 5.84 3.07
N PRO A 382 8.31 7.01 2.56
CA PRO A 382 7.04 7.62 2.89
C PRO A 382 5.86 6.96 2.13
N GLU A 383 4.63 7.25 2.56
CA GLU A 383 3.39 6.85 1.89
C GLU A 383 3.23 7.50 0.50
N SER A 384 3.74 8.71 0.29
CA SER A 384 3.70 9.37 -1.03
C SER A 384 4.87 8.95 -1.91
N SER A 385 4.64 8.71 -3.20
CA SER A 385 5.71 8.46 -4.15
C SER A 385 5.41 8.99 -5.54
N ILE A 386 6.46 9.06 -6.36
CA ILE A 386 6.39 9.29 -7.80
C ILE A 386 7.08 8.13 -8.47
N GLN A 387 6.32 7.15 -8.93
CA GLN A 387 6.84 5.96 -9.59
C GLN A 387 6.98 6.23 -11.08
N PHE A 388 8.07 5.78 -11.71
CA PHE A 388 8.26 5.89 -13.15
C PHE A 388 8.87 4.63 -13.74
N PHE A 389 8.20 4.07 -14.74
CA PHE A 389 8.56 2.79 -15.37
C PHE A 389 7.86 2.61 -16.71
N GLY A 390 8.33 1.66 -17.51
CA GLY A 390 7.64 1.16 -18.69
C GLY A 390 7.14 -0.28 -18.51
N ASP A 391 6.09 -0.64 -19.23
CA ASP A 391 5.58 -2.03 -19.32
C ASP A 391 6.00 -2.75 -20.62
N GLY A 392 6.87 -2.11 -21.41
CA GLY A 392 7.35 -2.57 -22.71
C GLY A 392 6.51 -2.08 -23.89
N ARG A 393 5.37 -1.44 -23.65
CA ARG A 393 4.57 -0.76 -24.68
C ARG A 393 4.39 0.72 -24.38
N THR A 394 4.13 1.03 -23.12
CA THR A 394 3.83 2.36 -22.63
C THR A 394 4.72 2.66 -21.43
N SER A 395 5.19 3.90 -21.36
CA SER A 395 5.88 4.47 -20.22
C SER A 395 4.90 5.26 -19.37
N MET A 396 5.09 5.20 -18.06
CA MET A 396 4.19 5.76 -17.07
C MET A 396 4.93 6.52 -15.99
N VAL A 397 4.35 7.62 -15.54
CA VAL A 397 4.72 8.32 -14.29
C VAL A 397 3.47 8.42 -13.43
N VAL A 398 3.51 7.84 -12.23
CA VAL A 398 2.39 7.79 -11.29
C VAL A 398 2.76 8.59 -10.06
N LEU A 399 2.03 9.67 -9.80
CA LEU A 399 2.18 10.50 -8.60
C LEU A 399 1.09 10.13 -7.60
N THR A 400 1.46 9.95 -6.33
CA THR A 400 0.51 9.65 -5.24
C THR A 400 0.68 10.58 -4.06
N LEU A 401 -0.42 10.81 -3.33
CA LEU A 401 -0.38 11.56 -2.06
C LEU A 401 -0.20 10.64 -0.86
N ALA A 402 -0.80 9.45 -0.89
CA ALA A 402 -0.57 8.39 0.09
C ALA A 402 -0.99 7.05 -0.51
N GLU A 403 -0.05 6.19 -0.86
CA GLU A 403 -0.31 4.84 -1.33
C GLU A 403 0.62 3.83 -0.65
N THR A 404 0.43 2.58 -1.03
CA THR A 404 1.27 1.46 -0.58
C THR A 404 1.78 0.63 -1.77
N GLY A 405 1.74 1.21 -2.97
CA GLY A 405 2.21 0.60 -4.21
C GLY A 405 3.66 0.13 -4.11
N PRO A 406 4.63 1.01 -3.76
CA PRO A 406 5.99 0.56 -3.49
C PRO A 406 6.04 -0.36 -2.26
N GLY A 407 6.71 -1.50 -2.40
CA GLY A 407 6.95 -2.45 -1.31
C GLY A 407 6.25 -3.80 -1.43
N ALA A 408 6.15 -4.49 -0.30
CA ALA A 408 5.52 -5.79 -0.23
C ALA A 408 4.19 -5.73 0.55
N GLY A 409 3.15 -6.34 0.02
CA GLY A 409 1.90 -6.60 0.75
C GLY A 409 0.73 -5.69 0.37
N TRP A 410 -0.30 -5.73 1.20
CA TRP A 410 -1.64 -5.24 0.86
C TRP A 410 -2.21 -4.28 1.92
N SER A 411 -1.37 -3.75 2.80
CA SER A 411 -1.79 -2.75 3.80
C SER A 411 -2.45 -1.56 3.11
N SER A 412 -3.25 -0.82 3.86
CA SER A 412 -3.86 0.41 3.37
C SER A 412 -3.27 1.62 4.07
N VAL A 413 -3.37 2.77 3.42
CA VAL A 413 -3.06 4.09 3.97
C VAL A 413 -4.22 5.04 3.69
N GLY A 414 -4.32 6.10 4.48
CA GLY A 414 -5.48 6.99 4.48
C GLY A 414 -5.27 8.28 3.70
N HIS A 415 -6.25 8.65 2.90
CA HIS A 415 -6.51 10.03 2.51
C HIS A 415 -7.48 10.68 3.51
N ALA A 416 -7.14 11.87 4.01
CA ALA A 416 -8.00 12.62 4.91
C ALA A 416 -9.28 13.09 4.19
N ALA A 417 -10.35 13.34 4.95
CA ALA A 417 -11.51 14.04 4.41
C ALA A 417 -11.13 15.49 4.09
N GLY A 418 -11.69 16.04 3.00
CA GLY A 418 -11.47 17.42 2.59
C GLY A 418 -11.33 17.56 1.07
N THR A 419 -10.92 18.74 0.64
CA THR A 419 -10.76 19.07 -0.78
C THR A 419 -9.30 19.02 -1.18
N TYR A 420 -9.00 18.15 -2.14
CA TYR A 420 -7.71 18.03 -2.80
C TYR A 420 -7.72 18.82 -4.10
N ARG A 421 -6.63 19.52 -4.39
CA ARG A 421 -6.46 20.29 -5.62
C ARG A 421 -5.20 19.88 -6.35
N ASN A 422 -5.28 19.66 -7.64
CA ASN A 422 -4.17 19.34 -8.51
C ASN A 422 -4.10 20.40 -9.62
N LYS A 423 -3.42 21.51 -9.34
CA LYS A 423 -3.08 22.50 -10.36
C LYS A 423 -1.80 22.09 -11.07
N VAL A 424 -1.87 22.01 -12.39
CA VAL A 424 -0.78 21.59 -13.27
C VAL A 424 -0.64 22.53 -14.45
N ARG A 425 0.60 22.84 -14.80
CA ARG A 425 0.97 23.52 -16.05
C ARG A 425 1.89 22.64 -16.87
N VAL A 426 1.67 22.61 -18.18
CA VAL A 426 2.52 21.90 -19.14
C VAL A 426 3.09 22.91 -20.13
N ASP A 427 4.40 22.98 -20.22
CA ASP A 427 5.15 23.84 -21.14
C ASP A 427 6.01 22.98 -22.08
N PRO A 428 6.03 23.23 -23.41
CA PRO A 428 6.94 22.55 -24.32
C PRO A 428 8.40 22.99 -24.08
N LEU A 429 9.36 22.09 -24.31
CA LEU A 429 10.81 22.33 -24.17
C LEU A 429 11.53 22.40 -25.52
#